data_AF-A0A380P8Z3-F1
#
_entry.id   AF-A0A380P8Z3-F1
#
_cell.length_a   1.000
_cell.length_b   1.000
_cell.length_c   1.000
_cell.angle_alpha   90.00
_cell.angle_beta   90.00
_cell.angle_gamma   90.00
#
_symmetry.space_group_name_H-M   'P 1'
#
loop_
_entity.id
_entity.type
_entity.pdbx_description
1 polymer ?
#
loop_
_entity_poly.entity_id
_entity_poly.type
_entity_poly.pdbx_seq_one_letter_code
_entity_poly.pdbx_strand_id
1 'polypeptide(L)' 'MDNELINIQTNEQGEQRVSARELHRILGLKKKFTDWWKQYSEMFIEGTDWTTSLK' A
#
# COMPACT_ATOMS: atom_id res chain seq x y z
N MET A 1 10.39 16.66 14.34
CA MET A 1 8.93 16.45 14.33
C MET A 1 8.67 15.51 13.19
N ASP A 2 8.41 14.26 13.52
CA ASP A 2 8.27 13.17 12.55
C ASP A 2 6.90 13.28 11.88
N ASN A 3 6.89 13.61 10.59
CA ASN A 3 5.70 13.73 9.74
C ASN A 3 5.33 12.36 9.14
N GLU A 4 5.37 11.29 9.94
CA GLU A 4 5.08 9.96 9.44
C GLU A 4 3.56 9.74 9.36
N LEU A 5 3.04 9.80 8.13
CA LEU A 5 1.61 9.60 7.84
C LEU A 5 1.18 8.13 8.00
N ILE A 6 2.11 7.18 7.84
CA ILE A 6 1.88 5.75 7.94
C ILE A 6 3.12 5.05 8.50
N ASN A 7 2.93 4.01 9.30
CA ASN A 7 4.02 3.20 9.83
C ASN A 7 4.56 2.23 8.75
N ILE A 8 5.86 2.34 8.45
CA ILE A 8 6.60 1.47 7.54
C ILE A 8 7.44 0.49 8.37
N GLN A 9 7.17 -0.80 8.21
CA GLN A 9 7.90 -1.88 8.86
C GLN A 9 8.90 -2.45 7.87
N THR A 10 10.15 -2.64 8.28
CA THR A 10 11.16 -3.33 7.47
C THR A 10 11.34 -4.74 8.01
N ASN A 11 11.21 -5.76 7.15
CA ASN A 11 11.44 -7.15 7.59
C ASN A 11 12.94 -7.49 7.63
N GLU A 12 13.26 -8.71 8.07
CA GLU A 12 14.64 -9.21 8.17
C GLU A 12 15.37 -9.27 6.82
N GLN A 13 14.64 -9.27 5.70
CA GLN A 13 15.18 -9.26 4.34
C GLN A 13 15.36 -7.85 3.77
N GLY A 14 15.06 -6.80 4.55
CA GLY A 14 15.15 -5.40 4.12
C GLY A 14 13.96 -4.90 3.31
N GLU A 15 12.89 -5.69 3.19
CA GLU A 15 11.69 -5.27 2.47
C GLU A 15 10.84 -4.34 3.33
N GLN A 16 10.47 -3.19 2.76
CA GLN A 16 9.53 -2.26 3.38
C GLN A 16 8.10 -2.73 3.18
N ARG A 17 7.34 -2.81 4.28
CA ARG A 17 5.96 -3.24 4.33
C ARG A 17 5.12 -2.25 5.12
N VAL A 18 3.87 -2.09 4.71
CA VAL A 18 2.88 -1.28 5.44
C VAL A 18 1.64 -2.12 5.74
N SER A 19 0.95 -1.80 6.82
CA SER A 19 -0.35 -2.44 7.12
C SER A 19 -1.38 -1.99 6.10
N ALA A 20 -1.92 -2.93 5.32
CA ALA A 20 -2.96 -2.66 4.33
C ALA A 20 -4.21 -2.00 4.93
N ARG A 21 -4.56 -2.37 6.17
CA ARG A 21 -5.70 -1.79 6.89
C ARG A 21 -5.46 -0.35 7.29
N GLU A 22 -4.24 -0.06 7.75
CA GLU A 22 -3.84 1.29 8.10
C GLU A 22 -3.82 2.18 6.85
N LEU A 23 -3.23 1.69 5.76
CA LEU A 23 -3.20 2.37 4.47
C LEU A 23 -4.61 2.71 3.97
N HIS A 24 -5.53 1.75 3.99
CA HIS A 24 -6.92 1.97 3.58
C HIS A 24 -7.61 3.07 4.42
N ARG A 25 -7.36 3.08 5.73
CA ARG A 25 -7.90 4.08 6.66
C ARG A 25 -7.35 5.48 6.39
N ILE A 26 -6.04 5.60 6.23
CA ILE A 26 -5.37 6.89 5.99
C ILE A 26 -5.78 7.48 4.64
N LEU A 27 -5.92 6.65 3.61
CA LEU A 27 -6.41 7.07 2.30
C LEU A 27 -7.89 7.51 2.32
N GLY A 28 -8.63 7.28 3.41
CA GLY A 28 -10.01 7.73 3.56
C GLY A 28 -10.97 7.12 2.54
N LEU A 29 -10.67 5.90 2.07
CA LEU A 29 -11.39 5.28 0.97
C LEU A 29 -12.82 4.90 1.40
N LYS A 30 -13.80 5.35 0.61
CA LYS A 30 -15.22 5.05 0.84
C LYS A 30 -15.57 3.59 0.60
N LYS A 31 -14.77 2.88 -0.21
CA LYS A 31 -14.97 1.45 -0.52
C LYS A 31 -14.66 0.61 0.72
N LYS A 32 -15.45 -0.43 1.00
CA LYS A 32 -15.16 -1.36 2.11
C LYS A 32 -13.78 -1.99 1.92
N PHE A 33 -13.06 -2.15 3.03
CA PHE A 33 -11.71 -2.72 3.05
C PHE A 33 -11.64 -4.07 2.31
N THR A 34 -12.61 -4.97 2.48
CA THR A 34 -12.61 -6.27 1.79
C THR A 34 -12.70 -6.16 0.27
N ASP A 35 -13.55 -5.28 -0.24
CA ASP A 35 -13.74 -5.12 -1.69
C ASP A 35 -12.60 -4.31 -2.31
N TRP A 36 -12.00 -3.42 -1.53
CA TRP A 36 -10.76 -2.75 -1.89
C TRP A 36 -9.60 -3.76 -1.92
N TRP A 37 -9.39 -4.49 -0.83
CA TRP A 37 -8.32 -5.46 -0.71
C TRP A 37 -8.37 -6.51 -1.82
N LYS A 38 -9.54 -7.09 -2.12
CA LYS A 38 -9.68 -8.03 -3.26
C LYS A 38 -9.24 -7.46 -4.61
N GLN A 39 -9.43 -6.16 -4.82
CA GLN A 39 -9.04 -5.52 -6.08
C GLN A 39 -7.54 -5.22 -6.12
N TYR A 40 -6.95 -4.81 -5.00
CA TYR A 40 -5.57 -4.34 -4.95
C TYR A 40 -4.56 -5.38 -4.45
N SER A 41 -5.01 -6.47 -3.81
CA SER A 41 -4.12 -7.52 -3.28
C SER A 41 -3.33 -8.23 -4.37
N GLU A 42 -3.89 -8.29 -5.57
CA GLU A 42 -3.27 -8.93 -6.74
C GLU A 42 -2.53 -7.93 -7.63
N MET A 43 -2.74 -6.62 -7.43
CA MET A 43 -2.07 -5.56 -8.18
C MET A 43 -0.68 -5.21 -7.62
N PHE A 44 -0.18 -5.94 -6.63
CA PHE A 44 1.21 -5.81 -6.18
C PHE A 44 1.97 -7.06 -6.63
N ILE A 45 2.52 -6.99 -7.84
CA ILE A 45 3.31 -8.08 -8.44
C ILE A 45 4.78 -7.79 -8.11
N GLU A 46 5.41 -8.73 -7.40
CA GLU A 46 6.85 -8.70 -7.13
C GLU A 46 7.62 -8.56 -8.46
N GLY A 47 8.47 -7.53 -8.56
CA GLY A 47 9.28 -7.27 -9.75
C GLY A 47 8.60 -6.48 -10.89
N THR A 48 7.42 -5.88 -10.67
CA THR A 48 6.74 -5.06 -11.69
C THR A 48 6.60 -3.59 -11.25
N ASP A 49 7.30 -2.69 -11.95
CA ASP A 49 7.18 -1.24 -11.81
C ASP A 49 6.13 -0.69 -12.78
N TRP A 50 5.04 -0.11 -12.26
CA TRP A 50 4.09 0.64 -13.09
C TRP A 50 4.50 2.10 -13.16
N THR A 51 4.98 2.54 -14.33
CA THR A 51 5.19 3.96 -14.60
C THR A 51 3.92 4.57 -15.19
N THR A 52 3.47 5.70 -14.64
CA THR A 52 2.45 6.55 -15.25
C THR A 52 3.06 7.27 -16.45
N SER A 53 3.29 6.55 -17.55
CA SER A 53 3.53 7.21 -18.83
C SER A 53 2.20 7.78 -19.34
N LEU A 54 1.88 9.00 -18.88
CA LEU A 54 1.03 9.90 -19.65
C LEU A 54 1.82 10.21 -20.93
N LYS A 55 1.35 9.70 -22.07
CA LYS A 55 1.81 10.13 -23.39
C LYS A 55 0.94 11.28 -23.88
#